data_AF-A0A8R7QXK0-F1
#
_entry.id   AF-A0A8R7QXK0-F1
#
_cell.length_a   1.000
_cell.length_b   1.000
_cell.length_c   1.000
_cell.angle_alpha   90.00
_cell.angle_beta   90.00
_cell.angle_gamma   90.00
#
_symmetry.space_group_name_H-M   'P 1'
#
loop_
_entity.id
_entity.type
_entity.pdbx_description
1 polymer ?
#
loop_
_entity_poly.entity_id
_entity_poly.type
_entity_poly.pdbx_seq_one_letter_code
_entity_poly.pdbx_strand_id
1 'polypeptide(L)'
;MRHRSGRVVYARETLKLWNNKRMAPTSFRTDFLLNIQPGQNGAGEGMAFVLTNNPSLPSNSNGQWLGICNDTTDGTNTDPVVAVEFDTRKSYEDDLDGNHVGIDINSIKSIRQYPLSNVSIILSSGSDVWVSIRYHGTSKLFQV
;
A
#
# COMPACT_ATOMS: atom_id res chain seq x y z
N MET A 1 22.26 8.16 -0.67
CA MET A 1 20.86 8.34 -0.21
C MET A 1 20.69 7.54 1.09
N ARG A 2 20.00 8.07 2.10
CA ARG A 2 19.69 7.27 3.31
C ARG A 2 18.39 6.52 3.05
N HIS A 3 18.45 5.21 2.98
CA HIS A 3 17.25 4.38 2.92
C HIS A 3 16.46 4.54 4.23
N ARG A 4 15.25 5.07 4.12
CA ARG A 4 14.37 5.28 5.26
C ARG A 4 13.03 4.61 4.97
N SER A 5 12.47 3.99 5.98
CA SER A 5 11.09 3.54 6.00
C SER A 5 10.50 3.83 7.37
N GLY A 6 9.19 3.93 7.39
CA GLY A 6 8.41 4.18 8.60
C GLY A 6 7.05 3.53 8.44
N ARG A 7 6.46 3.15 9.55
CA ARG A 7 5.11 2.57 9.61
C ARG A 7 4.37 3.23 10.76
N VAL A 8 3.14 3.65 10.51
CA VAL A 8 2.24 4.17 11.53
C VAL A 8 1.03 3.25 11.57
N VAL A 9 0.69 2.75 12.76
CA VAL A 9 -0.43 1.83 12.96
C VAL A 9 -1.43 2.42 13.93
N TYR A 10 -2.70 2.07 13.74
CA TYR A 10 -3.75 2.40 14.70
C TYR A 10 -3.55 1.57 15.97
N ALA A 11 -3.17 2.24 17.07
CA ALA A 11 -2.72 1.56 18.30
C ALA A 11 -3.81 1.32 19.35
N ARG A 12 -5.04 1.80 19.14
CA ARG A 12 -6.11 1.66 20.16
C ARG A 12 -6.63 0.23 20.28
N GLU A 13 -6.85 -0.43 19.14
CA GLU A 13 -7.35 -1.79 19.12
C GLU A 13 -7.03 -2.49 17.79
N THR A 14 -6.98 -3.82 17.82
CA THR A 14 -6.89 -4.63 16.61
C THR A 14 -8.25 -4.71 15.92
N LEU A 15 -8.30 -4.31 14.65
CA LEU A 15 -9.50 -4.41 13.83
C LEU A 15 -9.80 -5.88 13.49
N LYS A 16 -10.97 -6.37 13.88
CA LYS A 16 -11.42 -7.74 13.56
C LYS A 16 -11.98 -7.81 12.14
N LEU A 17 -11.11 -8.11 11.19
CA LEU A 17 -11.46 -8.18 9.76
C LEU A 17 -12.19 -9.48 9.38
N TRP A 18 -12.03 -10.56 10.14
CA TRP A 18 -12.68 -11.84 9.85
C TRP A 18 -12.91 -12.66 11.13
N ASN A 19 -13.94 -13.50 11.12
CA ASN A 19 -14.07 -14.63 12.03
C ASN A 19 -14.86 -15.77 11.36
N ASN A 20 -14.67 -17.01 11.84
CA ASN A 20 -15.29 -18.21 11.28
C ASN A 20 -16.81 -18.33 11.51
N LYS A 21 -17.41 -17.44 12.31
CA LYS A 21 -18.85 -17.40 12.57
C LYS A 21 -19.61 -16.48 11.60
N ARG A 22 -18.88 -15.66 10.82
CA ARG A 22 -19.46 -14.73 9.85
C ARG A 22 -19.43 -15.33 8.45
N MET A 23 -20.48 -15.07 7.67
CA MET A 23 -20.57 -15.49 6.27
C MET A 23 -19.63 -14.71 5.34
N ALA A 24 -19.15 -13.55 5.79
CA ALA A 24 -18.29 -12.66 5.02
C ALA A 24 -17.28 -11.95 5.94
N PRO A 25 -16.11 -11.53 5.42
CA PRO A 25 -15.22 -10.62 6.14
C PRO A 25 -15.90 -9.28 6.44
N THR A 26 -15.32 -8.51 7.34
CA THR A 26 -15.77 -7.17 7.71
C THR A 26 -15.59 -6.21 6.53
N SER A 27 -16.65 -5.48 6.17
CA SER A 27 -16.54 -4.37 5.22
C SER A 27 -15.86 -3.17 5.90
N PHE A 28 -15.03 -2.43 5.18
CA PHE A 28 -14.39 -1.23 5.70
C PHE A 28 -14.32 -0.13 4.65
N ARG A 29 -14.14 1.10 5.16
CA ARG A 29 -13.81 2.28 4.37
C ARG A 29 -12.76 3.08 5.13
N THR A 30 -11.78 3.58 4.41
CA THR A 30 -10.84 4.59 4.92
C THR A 30 -10.71 5.71 3.90
N ASP A 31 -10.63 6.93 4.39
CA ASP A 31 -10.44 8.13 3.58
C ASP A 31 -9.29 8.92 4.19
N PHE A 32 -8.37 9.38 3.35
CA PHE A 32 -7.25 10.20 3.78
C PHE A 32 -6.77 11.11 2.65
N LEU A 33 -6.00 12.12 3.04
CA LEU A 33 -5.33 13.04 2.14
C LEU A 33 -3.88 12.59 2.00
N LEU A 34 -3.40 12.52 0.77
CA LEU A 34 -2.02 12.24 0.45
C LEU A 34 -1.38 13.45 -0.20
N ASN A 35 -0.25 13.90 0.33
CA ASN A 35 0.60 14.91 -0.29
C ASN A 35 2.04 14.38 -0.31
N ILE A 36 2.56 14.07 -1.50
CA ILE A 36 3.93 13.62 -1.68
C ILE A 36 4.71 14.70 -2.40
N GLN A 37 5.59 15.38 -1.68
CA GLN A 37 6.54 16.34 -2.24
C GLN A 37 7.79 15.57 -2.73
N PRO A 38 8.18 15.69 -4.01
CA PRO A 38 9.39 15.06 -4.51
C PRO A 38 10.64 15.71 -3.88
N GLY A 39 11.66 14.89 -3.64
CA GLY A 39 12.94 15.37 -3.15
C GLY A 39 13.81 15.98 -4.26
N GLN A 40 15.00 16.47 -3.89
CA GLN A 40 15.96 17.02 -4.85
C GLN A 40 16.39 16.03 -5.94
N ASN A 41 16.35 14.73 -5.66
CA ASN A 41 16.74 13.67 -6.59
C ASN A 41 15.53 13.02 -7.28
N GLY A 42 14.38 13.69 -7.28
CA GLY A 42 13.12 13.16 -7.82
C GLY A 42 12.22 12.52 -6.76
N ALA A 43 11.15 11.92 -7.25
CA ALA A 43 10.20 11.16 -6.45
C ALA A 43 10.75 9.77 -6.10
N GLY A 44 10.22 9.18 -5.04
CA GLY A 44 10.52 7.81 -4.66
C GLY A 44 10.66 7.62 -3.14
N GLU A 45 10.20 6.50 -2.60
CA GLU A 45 9.67 5.34 -3.34
C GLU A 45 8.14 5.31 -3.37
N GLY A 46 7.47 5.88 -2.37
CA GLY A 46 6.01 5.99 -2.33
C GLY A 46 5.49 5.80 -0.91
N MET A 47 4.24 5.34 -0.79
CA MET A 47 3.67 4.90 0.47
C MET A 47 2.64 3.80 0.25
N ALA A 48 2.24 3.12 1.33
CA ALA A 48 1.17 2.15 1.29
C ALA A 48 0.22 2.27 2.48
N PHE A 49 -1.08 2.10 2.23
CA PHE A 49 -2.05 1.77 3.28
C PHE A 49 -2.01 0.25 3.50
N VAL A 50 -1.81 -0.20 4.74
CA VAL A 50 -1.62 -1.63 5.04
C VAL A 50 -2.65 -2.16 6.03
N LEU A 51 -3.10 -3.39 5.80
CA LEU A 51 -3.80 -4.23 6.76
C LEU A 51 -2.90 -5.43 7.07
N THR A 52 -2.45 -5.55 8.31
CA THR A 52 -1.53 -6.60 8.73
C THR A 52 -1.82 -7.07 10.15
N ASN A 53 -1.43 -8.30 10.47
CA ASN A 53 -1.43 -8.82 11.84
C ASN A 53 -0.08 -8.56 12.56
N ASN A 54 0.94 -8.05 11.86
CA ASN A 54 2.23 -7.68 12.43
C ASN A 54 2.43 -6.15 12.35
N PRO A 55 2.25 -5.40 13.45
CA PRO A 55 2.37 -3.94 13.44
C PRO A 55 3.81 -3.44 13.27
N SER A 56 4.81 -4.29 13.47
CA SER A 56 6.22 -3.91 13.35
C SER A 56 6.56 -3.61 11.89
N LEU A 57 7.44 -2.64 11.66
CA LEU A 57 8.00 -2.42 10.32
C LEU A 57 8.91 -3.61 9.95
N PRO A 58 8.74 -4.25 8.78
CA PRO A 58 9.62 -5.35 8.39
C PRO A 58 11.07 -4.86 8.26
N SER A 59 12.02 -5.70 8.68
CA SER A 59 13.44 -5.37 8.59
C SER A 59 13.84 -5.13 7.14
N ASN A 60 14.70 -4.13 6.91
CA ASN A 60 15.21 -3.76 5.58
C ASN A 60 14.11 -3.47 4.52
N SER A 61 12.88 -3.18 4.97
CA SER A 61 11.74 -2.84 4.10
C SER A 61 11.77 -1.37 3.71
N ASN A 62 12.89 -0.94 3.15
CA ASN A 62 13.10 0.43 2.72
C ASN A 62 13.00 0.55 1.21
N GLY A 63 12.64 1.75 0.76
CA GLY A 63 12.63 2.06 -0.64
C GLY A 63 11.55 1.27 -1.39
N GLN A 64 11.96 0.54 -2.44
CA GLN A 64 11.09 -0.27 -3.31
C GLN A 64 10.11 -1.18 -2.55
N TRP A 65 10.43 -1.56 -1.31
CA TRP A 65 9.61 -2.44 -0.50
C TRP A 65 8.44 -1.74 0.21
N LEU A 66 8.39 -0.40 0.20
CA LEU A 66 7.35 0.46 0.77
C LEU A 66 6.95 0.18 2.23
N GLY A 67 7.78 -0.54 2.98
CA GLY A 67 7.40 -0.99 4.33
C GLY A 67 6.42 -2.18 4.32
N ILE A 68 6.14 -2.83 3.17
CA ILE A 68 5.17 -3.93 3.01
C ILE A 68 5.82 -5.28 3.33
N CYS A 69 6.91 -5.61 2.63
CA CYS A 69 7.68 -6.86 2.77
C CYS A 69 9.19 -6.56 2.66
N ASN A 70 10.03 -7.57 2.48
CA ASN A 70 11.45 -7.42 2.17
C ASN A 70 11.90 -8.55 1.23
N ASP A 71 13.17 -8.55 0.86
CA ASP A 71 13.80 -9.55 0.00
C ASP A 71 13.55 -11.01 0.40
N THR A 72 13.40 -11.29 1.70
CA THR A 72 13.15 -12.64 2.22
C THR A 72 11.67 -12.99 2.42
N THR A 73 10.81 -11.99 2.59
CA THR A 73 9.38 -12.19 2.93
C THR A 73 8.45 -11.95 1.76
N ASP A 74 8.94 -11.35 0.68
CA ASP A 74 8.19 -11.11 -0.56
C ASP A 74 7.59 -12.40 -1.13
N GLY A 75 6.26 -12.42 -1.29
CA GLY A 75 5.51 -13.58 -1.77
C GLY A 75 5.29 -14.69 -0.73
N THR A 76 5.73 -14.51 0.51
CA THR A 76 5.56 -15.49 1.59
C THR A 76 4.37 -15.14 2.50
N ASN A 77 3.79 -16.14 3.16
CA ASN A 77 2.71 -15.92 4.13
C ASN A 77 3.22 -15.71 5.58
N THR A 78 4.50 -15.36 5.76
CA THR A 78 5.14 -15.25 7.08
C THR A 78 4.56 -14.09 7.88
N ASP A 79 4.41 -12.93 7.24
CA ASP A 79 3.80 -11.71 7.79
C ASP A 79 2.65 -11.27 6.87
N PRO A 80 1.45 -11.85 7.01
CA PRO A 80 0.32 -11.55 6.12
C PRO A 80 0.02 -10.05 6.07
N VAL A 81 -0.05 -9.53 4.84
CA VAL A 81 -0.31 -8.13 4.57
C VAL A 81 -1.15 -7.98 3.30
N VAL A 82 -2.16 -7.13 3.38
CA VAL A 82 -2.83 -6.56 2.21
C VAL A 82 -2.48 -5.09 2.19
N ALA A 83 -1.98 -4.60 1.05
CA ALA A 83 -1.65 -3.19 0.90
C ALA A 83 -2.33 -2.57 -0.32
N VAL A 84 -2.55 -1.26 -0.21
CA VAL A 84 -2.79 -0.39 -1.36
C VAL A 84 -1.59 0.53 -1.45
N GLU A 85 -0.74 0.30 -2.45
CA GLU A 85 0.44 1.13 -2.71
C GLU A 85 0.09 2.34 -3.56
N PHE A 86 0.80 3.43 -3.29
CA PHE A 86 0.84 4.67 -4.06
C PHE A 86 2.29 4.84 -4.51
N ASP A 87 2.62 4.18 -5.60
CA ASP A 87 3.97 4.06 -6.12
C ASP A 87 4.37 5.31 -6.90
N THR A 88 5.57 5.82 -6.61
CA THR A 88 6.12 7.02 -7.25
C THR A 88 7.41 6.77 -8.01
N ARG A 89 7.80 5.49 -8.16
CA ARG A 89 9.02 5.08 -8.85
C ARG A 89 8.96 3.61 -9.26
N LYS A 90 9.02 3.40 -10.58
CA LYS A 90 9.30 2.09 -11.18
C LYS A 90 10.64 1.53 -10.68
N SER A 91 10.55 0.53 -9.82
CA SER A 91 11.66 -0.12 -9.12
C SER A 91 11.95 -1.53 -9.66
N TYR A 92 10.98 -2.16 -10.30
CA TYR A 92 11.11 -3.50 -10.88
C TYR A 92 10.46 -3.60 -12.28
N GLU A 93 10.73 -4.69 -13.01
CA GLU A 93 10.19 -4.86 -14.37
C GLU A 93 8.66 -4.97 -14.38
N ASP A 94 8.10 -5.64 -13.37
CA ASP A 94 6.66 -5.87 -13.20
C ASP A 94 5.87 -4.60 -12.77
N ASP A 95 6.55 -3.50 -12.46
CA ASP A 95 5.91 -2.20 -12.24
C ASP A 95 5.38 -1.67 -13.57
N LEU A 96 4.12 -1.24 -13.56
CA LEU A 96 3.47 -0.68 -14.73
C LEU A 96 4.15 0.62 -15.18
N ASP A 97 4.35 1.54 -14.24
CA ASP A 97 5.03 2.83 -14.41
C ASP A 97 5.55 3.32 -13.04
N GLY A 98 6.07 4.55 -12.97
CA GLY A 98 6.48 5.17 -11.70
C GLY A 98 5.44 6.12 -11.10
N ASN A 99 4.16 5.94 -11.38
CA ASN A 99 3.06 6.75 -10.86
C ASN A 99 1.73 5.98 -10.96
N HIS A 100 1.56 4.99 -10.09
CA HIS A 100 0.37 4.13 -10.10
C HIS A 100 -0.17 3.86 -8.69
N VAL A 101 -1.40 3.35 -8.66
CA VAL A 101 -1.97 2.69 -7.48
C VAL A 101 -1.93 1.19 -7.70
N GLY A 102 -1.50 0.47 -6.68
CA GLY A 102 -1.39 -0.97 -6.69
C GLY A 102 -2.20 -1.64 -5.58
N ILE A 103 -2.52 -2.92 -5.75
CA ILE A 103 -3.10 -3.77 -4.71
C ILE A 103 -2.17 -4.96 -4.50
N ASP A 104 -1.65 -5.05 -3.29
CA ASP A 104 -0.62 -6.00 -2.91
C ASP A 104 -1.16 -7.03 -1.94
N ILE A 105 -0.76 -8.28 -2.15
CA ILE A 105 -1.09 -9.38 -1.24
C ILE A 105 0.20 -10.14 -0.96
N ASN A 106 0.74 -9.96 0.24
CA ASN A 106 1.96 -10.62 0.73
C ASN A 106 3.23 -10.42 -0.12
N SER A 107 3.19 -9.58 -1.14
CA SER A 107 4.28 -9.31 -2.06
C SER A 107 4.27 -7.83 -2.42
N ILE A 108 5.43 -7.27 -2.76
CA ILE A 108 5.51 -5.94 -3.37
C ILE A 108 4.93 -5.94 -4.79
N LYS A 109 4.84 -7.11 -5.43
CA LYS A 109 4.28 -7.22 -6.78
C LYS A 109 2.76 -7.17 -6.71
N SER A 110 2.21 -6.03 -7.09
CA SER A 110 0.78 -5.81 -7.21
C SER A 110 0.05 -6.88 -8.03
N ILE A 111 -1.05 -7.42 -7.50
CA ILE A 111 -1.98 -8.28 -8.27
C ILE A 111 -2.81 -7.47 -9.26
N ARG A 112 -2.91 -6.16 -9.06
CA ARG A 112 -3.57 -5.22 -9.95
C ARG A 112 -2.98 -3.83 -9.78
N GLN A 113 -2.67 -3.19 -10.89
CA GLN A 113 -2.13 -1.83 -10.94
C GLN A 113 -3.04 -0.94 -11.80
N TYR A 114 -3.08 0.35 -11.49
CA TYR A 114 -3.77 1.36 -12.29
C TYR A 114 -2.90 2.61 -12.44
N PRO A 115 -2.53 3.00 -13.67
CA PRO A 115 -1.65 4.14 -13.89
C PRO A 115 -2.44 5.43 -13.67
N LEU A 116 -1.93 6.31 -12.80
CA LEU A 116 -2.66 7.51 -12.40
C LEU A 116 -2.62 8.60 -13.47
N SER A 117 -1.75 8.46 -14.48
CA SER A 117 -1.76 9.29 -15.68
C SER A 117 -3.10 9.21 -16.44
N ASN A 118 -3.80 8.06 -16.39
CA ASN A 118 -5.13 7.90 -16.99
C ASN A 118 -6.20 8.84 -16.40
N VAL A 119 -5.99 9.31 -15.17
CA VAL A 119 -6.89 10.23 -14.46
C VAL A 119 -6.22 11.58 -14.18
N SER A 120 -5.13 11.90 -14.87
CA SER A 120 -4.38 13.16 -14.73
C SER A 120 -3.87 13.44 -13.31
N ILE A 121 -3.56 12.40 -12.54
CA ILE A 121 -2.98 12.52 -11.20
C ILE A 121 -1.48 12.22 -11.26
N ILE A 122 -0.68 13.08 -10.63
CA ILE A 122 0.75 12.85 -10.36
C ILE A 122 0.93 12.85 -8.84
N LEU A 123 1.20 11.68 -8.26
CA LEU A 123 1.31 11.49 -6.82
C LEU A 123 2.39 12.39 -6.22
N SER A 124 3.55 12.45 -6.87
CA SER A 124 4.71 13.23 -6.44
C SER A 124 4.70 14.66 -6.98
N SER A 125 3.52 15.29 -7.09
CA SER A 125 3.41 16.69 -7.53
C SER A 125 3.50 17.70 -6.38
N GLY A 126 3.45 17.24 -5.13
CA GLY A 126 3.24 18.10 -3.96
C GLY A 126 1.82 18.64 -3.84
N SER A 127 0.90 18.20 -4.69
CA SER A 127 -0.53 18.53 -4.59
C SER A 127 -1.27 17.51 -3.73
N ASP A 128 -2.37 17.96 -3.14
CA ASP A 128 -3.24 17.11 -2.35
C ASP A 128 -4.03 16.13 -3.23
N VAL A 129 -3.93 14.84 -2.89
CA VAL A 129 -4.68 13.74 -3.49
C VAL A 129 -5.62 13.15 -2.45
N TRP A 130 -6.92 13.23 -2.70
CA TRP A 130 -7.94 12.59 -1.86
C TRP A 130 -8.06 11.11 -2.23
N VAL A 131 -7.92 10.24 -1.24
CA VAL A 131 -7.97 8.79 -1.40
C VAL A 131 -9.15 8.21 -0.63
N SER A 132 -9.91 7.29 -1.25
CA SER A 132 -11.03 6.57 -0.62
C SER A 132 -10.91 5.07 -0.90
N ILE A 133 -10.44 4.29 0.08
CA ILE A 133 -10.36 2.83 -0.06
C ILE A 133 -11.61 2.20 0.56
N ARG A 134 -12.26 1.30 -0.17
CA ARG A 134 -13.47 0.60 0.26
C ARG A 134 -13.37 -0.88 -0.03
N TYR A 135 -13.75 -1.68 0.95
CA TYR A 135 -13.91 -3.11 0.79
C TYR A 135 -15.30 -3.54 1.24
N HIS A 136 -16.01 -4.22 0.35
CA HIS A 136 -17.32 -4.82 0.62
C HIS A 136 -17.15 -6.32 0.88
N GLY A 137 -17.25 -6.74 2.14
CA GLY A 137 -16.97 -8.13 2.54
C GLY A 137 -17.88 -9.17 1.88
N THR A 138 -19.15 -8.83 1.63
CA THR A 138 -20.12 -9.76 1.02
C THR A 138 -19.86 -10.00 -0.46
N SER A 139 -19.63 -8.93 -1.24
CA SER A 139 -19.33 -9.03 -2.67
C SER A 139 -17.86 -9.25 -2.98
N LYS A 140 -16.98 -9.16 -1.97
CA LYS A 140 -15.51 -9.15 -2.08
C LYS A 140 -15.00 -8.07 -3.04
N LEU A 141 -15.75 -6.98 -3.19
CA LEU A 141 -15.37 -5.86 -4.04
C LEU A 141 -14.41 -4.94 -3.28
N PHE A 142 -13.21 -4.77 -3.83
CA PHE A 142 -12.20 -3.83 -3.34
C PHE A 142 -12.10 -2.67 -4.34
N GLN A 143 -12.22 -1.43 -3.84
CA GLN A 143 -12.16 -0.21 -4.63
C GLN A 143 -11.20 0.78 -3.98
N VAL A 144 -10.47 1.50 -4.82
CA VAL A 144 -9.60 2.61 -4.48
C VAL A 144 -10.00 3.80 -5.34
#